data_AF-A0A959KHG5-F1
#
_entry.id   AF-A0A959KHG5-F1
#
_cell.length_a   1.000
_cell.length_b   1.000
_cell.length_c   1.000
_cell.angle_alpha   90.00
_cell.angle_beta   90.00
_cell.angle_gamma   90.00
#
_symmetry.space_group_name_H-M   'P 1'
#
loop_
_entity.id
_entity.type
_entity.pdbx_description
1 polymer ?
#
loop_
_entity_poly.entity_id
_entity_poly.type
_entity_poly.pdbx_seq_one_letter_code
_entity_poly.pdbx_strand_id
1 'polypeptide(L)'
;FFNSFLSAENNTLLTTAGEAAALSSVSRMLSNQLNRLAERYIKGVELSIDVDSYLADYGTASAITEMQVGLSKQLFDERLTLRVGTDINLNNERNATLTEGNFSTIAGDFVLEYKLNPAGNYLLRVFHRSNYNVLDEANTYRTGASILFKKSFNGKRYE
;
A
#
# COMPACT_ATOMS: atom_id res chain seq x y z
N PHE A 1 7.92 -29.43 -10.87
CA PHE A 1 9.13 -30.06 -10.29
C PHE A 1 10.18 -28.98 -10.08
N PHE A 2 10.21 -28.35 -8.90
CA PHE A 2 11.37 -27.56 -8.48
C PHE A 2 11.67 -27.98 -7.05
N ASN A 3 12.72 -28.80 -6.91
CA ASN A 3 13.35 -29.10 -5.63
C ASN A 3 14.26 -27.92 -5.31
N SER A 4 13.94 -27.16 -4.27
CA SER A 4 14.95 -26.47 -3.47
C SER A 4 15.28 -27.38 -2.30
N PHE A 5 16.55 -27.69 -2.12
CA PHE A 5 17.00 -28.51 -1.00
C PHE A 5 16.80 -27.72 0.29
N LEU A 6 15.86 -28.18 1.12
CA LEU A 6 15.67 -27.71 2.48
C LEU A 6 16.82 -28.27 3.33
N SER A 7 17.78 -27.42 3.68
CA SER A 7 18.65 -27.70 4.83
C SER A 7 17.78 -27.68 6.08
N ALA A 8 17.78 -28.80 6.81
CA ALA A 8 17.04 -28.97 8.04
C ALA A 8 17.65 -28.09 9.14
N GLU A 9 17.25 -26.82 9.18
CA GLU A 9 17.28 -26.01 10.40
C GLU A 9 16.16 -24.97 10.32
N ASN A 10 15.32 -24.96 11.36
CA ASN A 10 14.36 -23.91 11.76
C ASN A 10 12.88 -24.08 11.36
N ASN A 11 12.12 -24.64 12.31
CA ASN A 11 10.65 -24.64 12.39
C ASN A 11 10.05 -23.22 12.30
N THR A 12 10.83 -22.17 12.60
CA THR A 12 10.42 -20.76 12.62
C THR A 12 10.13 -20.17 11.25
N LEU A 13 10.83 -20.60 10.18
CA LEU A 13 10.62 -20.10 8.82
C LEU A 13 9.26 -20.51 8.25
N LEU A 14 8.84 -21.75 8.55
CA LEU A 14 7.55 -22.29 8.10
C LEU A 14 6.38 -21.70 8.89
N THR A 15 6.58 -21.43 10.20
CA THR A 15 5.55 -20.78 11.04
C THR A 15 5.36 -19.31 10.65
N THR A 16 6.43 -18.55 10.40
CA THR A 16 6.32 -17.14 9.98
C THR A 16 5.65 -17.01 8.61
N ALA A 17 5.99 -17.88 7.64
CA ALA A 17 5.32 -17.88 6.34
C ALA A 17 3.83 -18.23 6.44
N GLY A 18 3.46 -19.19 7.30
CA GLY A 18 2.06 -19.55 7.56
C GLY A 18 1.26 -18.44 8.24
N GLU A 19 1.87 -17.76 9.21
CA GLU A 19 1.29 -16.63 9.93
C GLU A 19 1.04 -15.43 9.00
N ALA A 20 2.03 -15.06 8.18
CA ALA A 20 1.90 -14.00 7.18
C ALA A 20 0.77 -14.29 6.16
N ALA A 21 0.66 -15.54 5.71
CA ALA A 21 -0.39 -15.96 4.79
C ALA A 21 -1.80 -15.90 5.44
N ALA A 22 -1.90 -16.26 6.72
CA ALA A 22 -3.16 -16.16 7.46
C ALA A 22 -3.58 -14.70 7.68
N LEU A 23 -2.65 -13.84 8.14
CA LEU A 23 -2.90 -12.42 8.39
C LEU A 23 -3.32 -11.67 7.13
N SER A 24 -2.61 -11.85 6.00
CA SER A 24 -2.97 -11.24 4.72
C SER A 24 -4.31 -11.73 4.15
N SER A 25 -4.72 -12.95 4.48
CA SER A 25 -6.03 -13.49 4.06
C SER A 25 -7.16 -12.87 4.88
N VAL A 26 -6.96 -12.71 6.19
CA VAL A 26 -7.90 -12.04 7.07
C VAL A 26 -8.04 -10.56 6.71
N SER A 27 -6.92 -9.86 6.45
CA SER A 27 -6.92 -8.44 6.09
C SER A 27 -7.75 -8.20 4.82
N ARG A 28 -7.51 -8.99 3.75
CA ARG A 28 -8.29 -8.94 2.50
C ARG A 28 -9.77 -9.21 2.73
N MET A 29 -10.13 -10.18 3.57
CA MET A 29 -11.53 -10.46 3.89
C MET A 29 -12.21 -9.28 4.60
N LEU A 30 -11.49 -8.65 5.54
CA LEU A 30 -11.99 -7.46 6.25
C LEU A 30 -12.16 -6.28 5.30
N SER A 31 -11.16 -5.97 4.47
CA SER A 31 -11.24 -4.91 3.46
C SER A 31 -12.43 -5.13 2.53
N ASN A 32 -12.64 -6.36 2.03
CA ASN A 32 -13.78 -6.68 1.16
C ASN A 32 -15.14 -6.43 1.84
N GLN A 33 -15.27 -6.75 3.12
CA GLN A 33 -16.52 -6.50 3.87
C GLN A 33 -16.75 -5.01 4.11
N LEU A 34 -15.69 -4.29 4.48
CA LEU A 34 -15.75 -2.85 4.69
C LEU A 34 -16.03 -2.11 3.39
N ASN A 35 -15.49 -2.56 2.26
CA ASN A 35 -15.76 -1.99 0.93
C ASN A 35 -17.22 -2.17 0.52
N ARG A 36 -17.80 -3.37 0.73
CA ARG A 36 -19.24 -3.59 0.48
C ARG A 36 -20.14 -2.73 1.36
N LEU A 37 -19.68 -2.37 2.56
CA LEU A 37 -20.40 -1.43 3.42
C LEU A 37 -20.23 0.00 2.88
N ALA A 38 -18.99 0.42 2.67
CA ALA A 38 -18.63 1.75 2.18
C ALA A 38 -19.34 2.07 0.86
N GLU A 39 -19.33 1.18 -0.13
CA GLU A 39 -20.01 1.36 -1.42
C GLU A 39 -21.51 1.64 -1.28
N ARG A 40 -22.17 1.07 -0.25
CA ARG A 40 -23.61 1.30 0.01
C ARG A 40 -23.89 2.67 0.61
N TYR A 41 -22.97 3.22 1.40
CA TYR A 41 -23.17 4.50 2.10
C TYR A 41 -22.46 5.68 1.41
N ILE A 42 -21.32 5.44 0.76
CA ILE A 42 -20.44 6.44 0.17
C ILE A 42 -19.89 5.90 -1.16
N LYS A 43 -20.44 6.40 -2.27
CA LYS A 43 -20.01 5.99 -3.62
C LYS A 43 -18.56 6.40 -3.91
N GLY A 44 -17.83 5.52 -4.58
CA GLY A 44 -16.47 5.78 -5.05
C GLY A 44 -15.41 5.85 -3.96
N VAL A 45 -15.69 5.29 -2.77
CA VAL A 45 -14.71 5.13 -1.68
C VAL A 45 -14.35 3.67 -1.53
N GLU A 46 -13.05 3.40 -1.37
CA GLU A 46 -12.48 2.08 -1.16
C GLU A 46 -11.49 2.14 0.02
N LEU A 47 -11.58 1.16 0.92
CA LEU A 47 -10.69 0.94 2.04
C LEU A 47 -9.82 -0.30 1.77
N SER A 48 -8.51 -0.19 1.99
CA SER A 48 -7.56 -1.29 1.90
C SER A 48 -6.88 -1.51 3.25
N ILE A 49 -6.70 -2.77 3.62
CA ILE A 49 -5.95 -3.20 4.80
C ILE A 49 -5.09 -4.38 4.34
N ASP A 50 -3.79 -4.18 4.38
CA ASP A 50 -2.80 -5.15 3.95
C ASP A 50 -1.84 -5.40 5.11
N VAL A 51 -1.45 -6.66 5.31
CA VAL A 51 -0.52 -7.05 6.36
C VAL A 51 0.55 -7.92 5.72
N ASP A 52 1.79 -7.46 5.78
CA ASP A 52 2.95 -8.15 5.26
C ASP A 52 3.90 -8.48 6.41
N SER A 53 4.55 -9.65 6.34
CA SER A 53 5.58 -10.04 7.30
C SER A 53 6.80 -10.58 6.57
N TYR A 54 7.99 -10.11 6.97
CA TYR A 54 9.26 -10.46 6.34
C TYR A 54 10.36 -10.60 7.40
N LEU A 55 11.42 -11.35 7.10
CA LEU A 55 12.57 -11.50 7.98
C LEU A 55 13.57 -10.37 7.72
N ALA A 56 13.98 -9.67 8.79
CA ALA A 56 15.05 -8.69 8.72
C ALA A 56 16.42 -9.39 8.83
N ASP A 57 17.28 -9.21 7.82
CA ASP A 57 18.61 -9.85 7.75
C ASP A 57 19.69 -9.11 8.59
N TYR A 58 19.29 -8.49 9.70
CA TYR A 58 20.19 -7.74 10.59
C TYR A 58 20.55 -8.57 11.82
N GLY A 59 21.42 -9.58 11.65
CA GLY A 59 22.17 -10.26 12.72
C GLY A 59 21.37 -11.12 13.71
N THR A 60 20.08 -10.86 13.88
CA THR A 60 19.09 -11.69 14.59
C THR A 60 17.88 -11.81 13.67
N ALA A 61 17.54 -13.02 13.25
CA ALA A 61 16.39 -13.29 12.39
C ALA A 61 15.07 -13.01 13.13
N SER A 62 14.68 -11.74 13.16
CA SER A 62 13.41 -11.28 13.72
C SER A 62 12.45 -11.02 12.58
N ALA A 63 11.25 -11.58 12.69
CA ALA A 63 10.15 -11.29 11.76
C ALA A 63 9.63 -9.88 12.03
N ILE A 64 9.66 -9.02 11.01
CA ILE A 64 9.00 -7.72 10.98
C ILE A 64 7.66 -7.90 10.30
N THR A 65 6.59 -7.46 10.94
CA THR A 65 5.23 -7.44 10.46
C THR A 65 4.76 -6.00 10.34
N GLU A 66 4.37 -5.61 9.14
CA GLU A 66 3.88 -4.28 8.80
C GLU A 66 2.43 -4.36 8.35
N MET A 67 1.60 -3.48 8.89
CA MET A 67 0.21 -3.31 8.51
C MET A 67 0.05 -1.98 7.78
N GLN A 68 -0.41 -2.05 6.54
CA GLN A 68 -0.74 -0.91 5.69
C GLN A 68 -2.25 -0.69 5.73
N VAL A 69 -2.67 0.54 6.01
CA VAL A 69 -4.09 0.93 5.93
C VAL A 69 -4.23 2.07 4.94
N GLY A 70 -5.13 1.92 3.98
CA GLY A 70 -5.34 2.88 2.91
C GLY A 70 -6.81 3.22 2.68
N LEU A 71 -7.06 4.46 2.30
CA LEU A 71 -8.35 4.96 1.83
C LEU A 71 -8.17 5.60 0.46
N SER A 72 -8.98 5.17 -0.51
CA SER A 72 -9.01 5.70 -1.87
C SER A 72 -10.39 6.30 -2.15
N LYS A 73 -10.42 7.46 -2.80
CA LYS A 73 -11.64 8.10 -3.26
C LYS A 73 -11.51 8.52 -4.72
N GLN A 74 -12.49 8.12 -5.52
CA GLN A 74 -12.64 8.53 -6.89
C GLN A 74 -13.72 9.60 -7.03
N LEU A 75 -13.41 10.64 -7.78
CA LEU A 75 -14.23 11.82 -8.01
C LEU A 75 -14.23 12.17 -9.50
N PHE A 76 -15.22 12.95 -9.93
CA PHE A 76 -15.34 13.47 -11.31
C PHE A 76 -15.30 12.36 -12.38
N ASP A 77 -16.22 11.40 -12.31
CA ASP A 77 -16.27 10.24 -13.22
C ASP A 77 -14.92 9.50 -13.28
N GLU A 78 -14.38 9.21 -12.10
CA GLU A 78 -13.09 8.53 -11.92
C GLU A 78 -11.89 9.27 -12.52
N ARG A 79 -12.01 10.57 -12.78
CA ARG A 79 -10.89 11.38 -13.28
C ARG A 79 -9.93 11.79 -12.19
N LEU A 80 -10.42 12.10 -10.99
CA LEU A 80 -9.59 12.43 -9.85
C LEU A 80 -9.60 11.26 -8.86
N THR A 81 -8.42 10.73 -8.56
CA THR A 81 -8.24 9.69 -7.54
C THR A 81 -7.37 10.25 -6.43
N LEU A 82 -7.91 10.34 -5.21
CA LEU A 82 -7.16 10.66 -4.01
C LEU A 82 -6.95 9.36 -3.23
N ARG A 83 -5.70 9.02 -2.94
CA ARG A 83 -5.35 7.94 -2.02
C ARG A 83 -4.61 8.52 -0.83
N VAL A 84 -4.99 8.10 0.36
CA VAL A 84 -4.30 8.39 1.62
C VAL A 84 -4.01 7.08 2.32
N GLY A 85 -2.86 6.93 2.94
CA GLY A 85 -2.47 5.70 3.61
C GLY A 85 -1.48 5.93 4.75
N THR A 86 -1.30 4.89 5.55
CA THR A 86 -0.33 4.85 6.64
C THR A 86 0.25 3.45 6.76
N ASP A 87 1.54 3.38 7.11
CA ASP A 87 2.30 2.17 7.34
C ASP A 87 2.58 2.03 8.84
N ILE A 88 2.06 0.96 9.45
CA ILE A 88 2.19 0.68 10.88
C ILE A 88 3.07 -0.55 11.06
N ASN A 89 4.26 -0.37 11.63
CA ASN A 89 5.10 -1.48 12.03
C ASN A 89 4.57 -2.10 13.33
N LEU A 90 4.10 -3.34 13.29
CA LEU A 90 3.49 -4.02 14.44
C LEU A 90 4.52 -4.50 15.48
N ASN A 91 5.81 -4.49 15.15
CA ASN A 91 6.88 -4.82 16.08
C ASN A 91 7.43 -3.59 16.81
N ASN A 92 7.03 -2.38 16.39
CA ASN A 92 7.48 -1.13 16.97
C ASN A 92 6.30 -0.19 17.19
N GLU A 93 5.85 -0.06 18.44
CA GLU A 93 4.62 0.67 18.80
C GLU A 93 4.71 2.21 18.59
N ARG A 94 5.81 2.74 18.06
CA ARG A 94 6.04 4.19 17.92
C ARG A 94 5.40 4.87 16.71
N ASN A 95 4.82 4.15 15.75
CA ASN A 95 4.38 4.73 14.48
C ASN A 95 2.89 5.17 14.40
N ALA A 96 2.13 5.07 15.49
CA ALA A 96 0.70 5.38 15.48
C ALA A 96 0.38 6.79 16.00
N THR A 97 0.80 7.85 15.31
CA THR A 97 0.28 9.20 15.57
C THR A 97 -0.58 9.68 14.40
N LEU A 98 -1.87 9.34 14.42
CA LEU A 98 -2.88 9.97 13.57
C LEU A 98 -3.38 11.22 14.28
N THR A 99 -2.73 12.37 14.07
CA THR A 99 -3.14 13.63 14.71
C THR A 99 -4.46 14.12 14.09
N GLU A 100 -5.54 14.07 14.88
CA GLU A 100 -6.81 14.72 14.57
C GLU A 100 -6.62 16.24 14.49
N GLY A 101 -7.17 16.89 13.45
CA GLY A 101 -7.61 18.28 13.60
C GLY A 101 -7.38 19.26 12.46
N ASN A 102 -6.61 18.97 11.42
CA ASN A 102 -6.44 19.93 10.31
C ASN A 102 -6.21 19.24 8.97
N PHE A 103 -7.14 19.42 8.02
CA PHE A 103 -6.98 19.03 6.60
C PHE A 103 -5.76 19.68 5.92
N SER A 104 -5.11 20.65 6.56
CA SER A 104 -3.92 21.35 6.07
C SER A 104 -2.59 20.67 6.43
N THR A 105 -2.59 19.64 7.27
CA THR A 105 -1.38 18.89 7.65
C THR A 105 -1.56 17.44 7.25
N ILE A 106 -1.27 17.15 5.98
CA ILE A 106 -1.24 15.77 5.49
C ILE A 106 -0.09 15.04 6.18
N ALA A 107 -0.40 14.36 7.28
CA ALA A 107 0.55 13.60 8.11
C ALA A 107 0.53 12.08 7.83
N GLY A 108 -0.16 11.65 6.78
CA GLY A 108 -0.15 10.28 6.29
C GLY A 108 -0.02 10.32 4.78
N ASP A 109 0.89 9.52 4.26
CA ASP A 109 1.21 9.36 2.86
C ASP A 109 0.00 9.54 1.94
N PHE A 110 0.14 10.37 0.90
CA PHE A 110 -0.94 10.58 -0.07
C PHE A 110 -0.44 10.52 -1.51
N VAL A 111 -1.36 10.11 -2.38
CA VAL A 111 -1.20 10.16 -3.83
C VAL A 111 -2.46 10.78 -4.43
N LEU A 112 -2.29 11.84 -5.20
CA LEU A 112 -3.33 12.46 -5.99
C LEU A 112 -3.06 12.19 -7.47
N GLU A 113 -4.03 11.63 -8.17
CA GLU A 113 -3.95 11.37 -9.60
C GLU A 113 -5.10 12.01 -10.34
N TYR A 114 -4.80 12.68 -11.46
CA TYR A 114 -5.80 13.29 -12.32
C TYR A 114 -5.62 12.87 -13.78
N LYS A 115 -6.66 12.29 -14.38
CA LYS A 115 -6.73 11.97 -15.80
C LYS A 115 -6.95 13.25 -16.60
N LEU A 116 -5.93 13.68 -17.36
CA LEU A 116 -6.03 14.88 -18.20
C LEU A 116 -7.04 14.70 -19.35
N ASN A 117 -7.33 13.45 -19.73
CA ASN A 117 -8.35 13.11 -20.71
C ASN A 117 -9.16 11.88 -20.29
N PRO A 118 -10.39 11.69 -20.82
CA PRO A 118 -11.26 10.61 -20.39
C PRO A 118 -10.67 9.22 -20.65
N ALA A 119 -9.86 9.08 -21.71
CA ALA A 119 -9.18 7.83 -22.04
C ALA A 119 -8.06 7.45 -21.06
N GLY A 120 -7.64 8.34 -20.17
CA GLY A 120 -6.66 8.06 -19.11
C GLY A 120 -5.23 7.80 -19.62
N ASN A 121 -4.95 8.09 -20.90
CA ASN A 121 -3.61 7.96 -21.46
C ASN A 121 -2.69 9.14 -21.14
N TYR A 122 -3.22 10.21 -20.55
CA TYR A 122 -2.45 11.29 -19.93
C TYR A 122 -2.87 11.44 -18.47
N LEU A 123 -1.92 11.34 -17.54
CA LEU A 123 -2.17 11.37 -16.11
C LEU A 123 -1.19 12.33 -15.43
N LEU A 124 -1.71 13.24 -14.60
CA LEU A 124 -0.91 13.99 -13.64
C LEU A 124 -0.96 13.25 -12.30
N ARG A 125 0.20 13.01 -11.69
CA ARG A 125 0.32 12.38 -10.37
C ARG A 125 1.17 13.26 -9.46
N VAL A 126 0.65 13.54 -8.28
CA VAL A 126 1.36 14.20 -7.17
C VAL A 126 1.36 13.26 -5.98
N PHE A 127 2.45 13.19 -5.24
CA PHE A 127 2.54 12.34 -4.06
C PHE A 127 3.37 12.98 -2.97
N HIS A 128 3.07 12.61 -1.74
CA HIS A 128 3.89 12.81 -0.55
C HIS A 128 3.95 11.49 0.19
N ARG A 129 5.14 11.04 0.53
CA ARG A 129 5.35 9.80 1.27
C ARG A 129 6.39 10.00 2.36
N SER A 130 6.18 9.36 3.48
CA SER A 130 7.10 9.31 4.61
C SER A 130 7.70 7.91 4.68
N ASN A 131 8.98 7.84 4.99
CA ASN A 131 9.65 6.57 5.25
C ASN A 131 10.50 6.73 6.50
N TYR A 132 10.23 5.90 7.50
CA TYR A 132 10.99 5.90 8.75
C TYR A 132 12.36 5.26 8.50
N ASN A 133 13.43 6.04 8.66
CA ASN A 133 14.78 5.50 8.62
C ASN A 133 15.21 5.07 10.02
N VAL A 134 15.37 3.77 10.23
CA VAL A 134 15.82 3.18 11.50
C VAL A 134 17.22 3.67 11.90
N LEU A 135 18.10 3.95 10.93
CA LEU A 135 19.47 4.39 11.21
C LEU A 135 19.53 5.82 11.75
N ASP A 136 18.65 6.70 11.26
CA ASP A 136 18.62 8.11 11.61
C ASP A 136 17.56 8.44 12.68
N GLU A 137 16.80 7.43 13.13
CA GLU A 137 15.64 7.53 14.02
C GLU A 137 14.61 8.61 13.59
N ALA A 138 14.56 8.92 12.30
CA ALA A 138 13.81 10.04 11.76
C ALA A 138 13.03 9.67 10.49
N ASN A 139 11.91 10.36 10.27
CA ASN A 139 11.12 10.24 9.05
C ASN A 139 11.76 11.04 7.92
N THR A 140 12.05 10.38 6.80
CA THR A 140 12.40 11.04 5.55
C THR A 140 11.14 11.22 4.70
N TYR A 141 10.85 12.45 4.32
CA TYR A 141 9.71 12.79 3.48
C TYR A 141 10.12 12.93 2.01
N ARG A 142 9.37 12.31 1.11
CA ARG A 142 9.54 12.42 -0.35
C ARG A 142 8.26 12.97 -0.97
N THR A 143 8.35 14.17 -1.53
CA THR A 143 7.27 14.82 -2.27
C THR A 143 7.65 14.97 -3.72
N GLY A 144 6.73 14.72 -4.64
CA GLY A 144 7.01 14.84 -6.07
C GLY A 144 5.75 14.96 -6.91
N ALA A 145 5.95 15.38 -8.16
CA ALA A 145 4.93 15.42 -9.19
C ALA A 145 5.46 14.78 -10.48
N SER A 146 4.58 14.15 -11.24
CA SER A 146 4.92 13.46 -12.49
C SER A 146 3.76 13.53 -13.48
N ILE A 147 4.10 13.52 -14.76
CA ILE A 147 3.14 13.39 -15.86
C ILE A 147 3.42 12.05 -16.53
N LEU A 148 2.40 11.20 -16.65
CA LEU A 148 2.49 9.88 -17.26
C LEU A 148 1.75 9.90 -18.59
N PHE A 149 2.40 9.36 -19.63
CA PHE A 149 1.82 9.13 -20.94
C PHE A 149 1.81 7.63 -21.26
N LYS A 150 0.66 7.09 -21.64
CA LYS A 150 0.48 5.67 -21.99
C LYS A 150 0.02 5.54 -23.44
N LYS A 151 0.71 4.74 -24.25
CA LYS A 151 0.29 4.44 -25.63
C LYS A 151 0.23 2.93 -25.83
N SER A 152 -0.93 2.43 -26.26
CA SER A 152 -1.08 1.03 -26.68
C SER A 152 -0.81 0.92 -28.19
N PHE A 153 -0.08 -0.11 -28.60
CA PHE A 153 0.13 -0.43 -30.00
C PHE A 153 -0.50 -1.80 -30.27
N ASN A 154 -1.64 -1.81 -30.97
CA ASN A 154 -2.14 -3.05 -31.52
C ASN A 154 -1.31 -3.36 -32.77
N GLY A 155 -0.55 -4.45 -32.72
CA GLY A 155 0.16 -4.95 -33.89
C GLY A 155 -0.84 -5.26 -34.98
N LYS A 156 -0.69 -4.62 -36.15
CA LYS A 156 -1.44 -5.02 -37.34
C LYS A 156 -1.04 -6.45 -37.66
N ARG A 157 -1.98 -7.38 -37.47
CA ARG A 157 -1.86 -8.74 -37.97
C ARG A 157 -1.96 -8.62 -39.50
N TYR A 158 -0.81 -8.72 -40.17
CA TYR A 158 -0.78 -8.84 -41.62
C TYR A 158 -1.31 -10.25 -41.95
N GLU A 159 -2.41 -10.30 -42.71
CA GLU A 159 -2.91 -11.51 -43.38
C GLU A 159 -2.10 -11.77 -44.66
#